data_AF-A0A8T5TC54-F1
#
_entry.id   AF-A0A8T5TC54-F1
#
_cell.length_a   1.000
_cell.length_b   1.000
_cell.length_c   1.000
_cell.angle_alpha   90.00
_cell.angle_beta   90.00
_cell.angle_gamma   90.00
#
_symmetry.space_group_name_H-M   'P 1'
#
loop_
_entity.id
_entity.type
_entity.pdbx_description
1 polymer ?
#
loop_
_entity_poly.entity_id
_entity_poly.type
_entity_poly.pdbx_seq_one_letter_code
_entity_poly.pdbx_strand_id
1 'polypeptide(L)' 'MVMIPNCNKSVPYLSKFIDFDKKQNLFYDNLYIKDYDYVIKIPFPLIRTFKEKIKFEKFNLAKYTYLLDYE' A
#
# COMPACT_ATOMS: atom_id res chain seq x y z
N MET A 1 -29.20 16.53 24.02
CA MET A 1 -28.76 16.80 22.63
C MET A 1 -27.26 16.59 22.58
N VAL A 2 -26.79 15.50 21.96
CA VAL A 2 -25.35 15.19 21.87
C VAL A 2 -24.82 15.81 20.59
N MET A 3 -23.92 16.77 20.71
CA MET A 3 -23.20 17.33 19.56
C MET A 3 -22.09 16.37 19.19
N ILE A 4 -22.22 15.69 18.05
CA ILE A 4 -21.15 14.86 17.48
C ILE A 4 -20.27 15.81 16.66
N PRO A 5 -18.97 15.95 16.96
CA PRO A 5 -18.09 16.80 16.18
C PRO A 5 -18.00 16.27 14.75
N ASN A 6 -18.31 17.13 13.77
CA ASN A 6 -18.10 16.84 12.37
C ASN A 6 -16.60 16.81 12.08
N CYS A 7 -16.00 15.63 12.17
CA CYS A 7 -14.62 15.41 11.75
C CYS A 7 -14.61 15.45 10.21
N ASN A 8 -14.36 16.62 9.62
CA ASN A 8 -14.02 16.76 8.20
C ASN A 8 -12.69 16.02 7.97
N LYS A 9 -12.76 14.70 7.81
CA LYS A 9 -11.60 13.87 7.47
C LYS A 9 -11.28 14.15 6.01
N SER A 10 -10.22 14.92 5.75
CA SER A 10 -9.62 14.98 4.42
C SER A 10 -9.30 13.54 4.00
N VAL A 11 -9.83 13.12 2.85
CA VAL A 11 -9.54 11.79 2.31
C VAL A 11 -8.04 11.75 2.02
N PRO A 12 -7.29 10.82 2.63
CA PRO A 12 -5.86 10.79 2.42
C PRO A 12 -5.54 10.50 0.95
N TYR A 13 -4.49 11.12 0.42
CA TYR A 13 -4.09 10.87 -0.96
C TYR A 13 -3.49 9.47 -1.07
N LEU A 14 -4.14 8.63 -1.87
CA LEU A 14 -3.80 7.22 -2.09
C LEU A 14 -3.30 7.02 -3.53
N SER A 15 -2.20 6.30 -3.71
CA SER A 15 -1.72 5.81 -5.01
C SER A 15 -1.55 4.30 -4.93
N LYS A 16 -1.80 3.61 -6.05
CA LYS A 16 -1.67 2.15 -6.15
C LYS A 16 -0.60 1.79 -7.16
N PHE A 17 0.18 0.78 -6.86
CA PHE A 17 1.19 0.28 -7.80
C PHE A 17 1.45 -1.21 -7.59
N ILE A 18 1.87 -1.87 -8.66
CA ILE A 18 2.28 -3.28 -8.61
C ILE A 18 3.78 -3.34 -8.36
N ASP A 19 4.19 -4.12 -7.36
CA ASP A 19 5.57 -4.43 -7.06
C ASP A 19 5.83 -5.92 -7.23
N PHE A 20 7.03 -6.27 -7.67
CA PHE A 20 7.46 -7.65 -7.81
C PHE A 20 8.68 -7.91 -6.93
N ASP A 21 8.48 -8.67 -5.86
CA ASP A 21 9.59 -9.11 -5.01
C ASP A 21 10.27 -10.32 -5.65
N LYS A 22 11.42 -10.06 -6.28
CA LYS A 22 12.26 -11.09 -6.90
C LYS A 22 12.77 -12.16 -5.92
N LYS A 23 12.94 -11.83 -4.63
CA LYS A 23 13.46 -12.79 -3.65
C LYS A 23 12.40 -13.80 -3.26
N GLN A 24 11.17 -13.33 -3.10
CA GLN A 24 10.02 -14.17 -2.72
C GLN A 24 9.28 -14.71 -3.95
N ASN A 25 9.57 -14.18 -5.14
CA ASN A 25 8.91 -14.45 -6.41
C ASN A 25 7.39 -14.17 -6.32
N LEU A 26 7.04 -13.01 -5.74
CA LEU A 26 5.66 -12.63 -5.44
C LEU A 26 5.34 -11.23 -5.96
N PHE A 27 4.11 -11.09 -6.45
CA PHE A 27 3.54 -9.80 -6.80
C PHE A 27 2.76 -9.24 -5.62
N TYR A 28 2.90 -7.94 -5.40
CA TYR A 28 2.11 -7.18 -4.43
C TYR A 28 1.33 -6.07 -5.14
N ASP A 29 0.07 -5.93 -4.77
CA ASP A 29 -0.73 -4.74 -5.01
C ASP A 29 -0.52 -3.80 -3.83
N ASN A 30 0.27 -2.75 -4.05
CA ASN A 30 0.69 -1.86 -2.99
C ASN A 30 -0.17 -0.62 -2.97
N LEU A 31 -0.56 -0.20 -1.77
CA LEU A 31 -1.28 1.04 -1.52
C LEU A 31 -0.35 2.03 -0.80
N TYR A 32 0.00 3.12 -1.45
CA TYR A 32 0.76 4.21 -0.88
C TYR A 32 -0.14 5.27 -0.28
N ILE A 33 0.10 5.61 0.98
CA ILE A 33 -0.60 6.65 1.72
C ILE A 33 0.35 7.85 1.84
N LYS A 34 0.18 8.80 0.94
CA LYS A 34 1.12 9.92 0.75
C LYS A 34 1.24 10.81 1.99
N ASP A 35 0.16 11.01 2.72
CA ASP A 35 0.14 11.88 3.91
C ASP A 35 0.99 11.36 5.07
N TYR A 36 1.34 10.07 5.05
CA TYR A 36 2.11 9.43 6.13
C TYR A 36 3.43 8.84 5.65
N ASP A 37 3.72 8.87 4.34
CA ASP A 37 4.84 8.16 3.73
C ASP A 37 4.86 6.65 4.10
N TYR A 38 3.70 5.98 4.03
CA TYR A 38 3.57 4.54 4.30
C TYR A 38 3.02 3.77 3.11
N VAL A 39 3.45 2.52 2.97
CA VAL A 39 2.96 1.56 1.97
C VAL A 39 2.35 0.36 2.68
N ILE A 40 1.16 -0.01 2.24
CA ILE A 40 0.52 -1.29 2.55
C ILE A 40 0.80 -2.24 1.39
N LYS A 41 1.45 -3.37 1.64
CA LYS A 41 1.70 -4.39 0.62
C LYS A 41 0.67 -5.51 0.73
N ILE A 42 -0.15 -5.68 -0.31
CA ILE A 42 -1.18 -6.71 -0.37
C ILE A 42 -0.71 -7.78 -1.35
N PRO A 43 -0.42 -9.01 -0.90
CA PRO A 43 0.03 -10.07 -1.80
C PRO A 43 -1.08 -10.45 -2.79
N PHE A 44 -0.73 -10.63 -4.06
CA PHE A 44 -1.71 -11.06 -5.08
C PHE A 44 -2.23 -12.48 -4.77
N PRO A 45 -3.55 -12.72 -4.90
CA PRO A 45 -4.17 -14.00 -4.53
C PRO A 45 -3.86 -15.17 -5.49
N LEU A 46 -3.09 -14.94 -6.56
CA LEU A 46 -2.76 -15.95 -7.58
C LEU A 46 -1.85 -17.07 -7.05
N ILE A 47 -1.10 -16.83 -5.97
CA ILE A 47 -0.13 -17.81 -5.43
C ILE A 47 -0.69 -18.37 -4.11
N ARG A 48 -1.24 -19.59 -4.21
CA ARG A 48 -2.02 -20.33 -3.18
C ARG A 48 -1.34 -20.55 -1.81
N THR A 49 -0.12 -20.09 -1.61
CA THR A 49 0.53 -20.10 -0.30
C THR A 49 0.15 -18.85 0.49
N PHE A 50 -1.07 -18.86 1.04
CA PHE A 50 -1.69 -17.85 1.92
C PHE A 50 -0.96 -17.56 3.25
N LYS A 51 0.34 -17.82 3.36
CA LYS A 51 1.12 -17.48 4.56
C LYS A 51 1.58 -16.03 4.60
N GLU A 52 1.51 -15.32 3.48
CA GLU A 52 1.96 -13.94 3.41
C GLU A 52 0.89 -12.99 3.97
N LYS A 53 1.23 -12.36 5.09
CA LYS A 53 0.39 -11.35 5.72
C LYS A 53 0.55 -10.02 4.98
N ILE A 54 -0.50 -9.19 5.03
CA ILE A 54 -0.42 -7.78 4.65
C ILE A 54 0.76 -7.15 5.40
N LYS A 55 1.68 -6.50 4.67
CA LYS A 55 2.84 -5.82 5.26
C LYS A 55 2.58 -4.32 5.30
N PHE A 56 3.04 -3.66 6.37
CA PHE A 56 3.02 -2.22 6.51
C PHE A 56 4.47 -1.74 6.61
N GLU A 57 4.90 -0.91 5.67
CA GLU A 57 6.29 -0.46 5.56
C GLU A 57 6.35 1.06 5.37
N LYS A 58 7.36 1.72 5.94
CA LYS A 58 7.65 3.12 5.62
C LYS A 58 8.11 3.21 4.16
N PHE A 59 7.56 4.15 3.42
CA PHE A 59 7.95 4.40 2.04
C PHE A 59 9.41 4.83 1.96
N ASN A 60 10.13 4.24 1.01
CA ASN A 60 11.51 4.59 0.72
C ASN A 60 11.66 4.73 -0.78
N LEU A 61 11.80 5.97 -1.24
CA LEU A 61 11.88 6.30 -2.66
C LEU A 61 12.95 5.47 -3.38
N ALA A 62 14.12 5.24 -2.78
CA ALA A 62 15.21 4.50 -3.40
C ALA A 62 14.84 3.04 -3.74
N LYS A 63 13.95 2.42 -2.95
CA LYS A 63 13.42 1.07 -3.23
C LYS A 63 12.36 1.08 -4.34
N TYR A 64 11.70 2.21 -4.51
CA TYR A 64 10.46 2.36 -5.27
C TYR A 64 10.63 3.19 -6.55
N THR A 65 11.86 3.63 -6.85
CA THR A 65 12.25 4.35 -8.08
C THR A 65 11.93 3.60 -9.38
N TYR A 66 11.65 2.29 -9.31
CA TYR A 66 11.36 1.43 -10.46
C TYR A 66 9.87 1.09 -10.62
N LEU A 67 8.98 1.73 -9.86
CA LEU A 67 7.56 1.45 -9.94
C LEU A 67 6.89 2.30 -11.02
N LEU A 68 6.18 1.62 -11.91
CA LEU A 68 5.25 2.24 -12.83
C LEU A 68 3.91 2.37 -12.09
N ASP A 69 3.50 3.61 -11.86
CA ASP A 69 2.15 3.94 -11.36
C ASP A 69 1.12 3.45 -12.39
N TYR A 70 0.03 2.83 -11.94
CA TYR A 70 -1.07 2.42 -12.83
C TYR A 70 -2.37 2.95 -12.24
N GLU A 71 -3.13 3.69 -13.07
CA GLU A 71 -4.33 4.46 -12.71
C GLU A 71 -5.36 3.70 -11.86
#